data_AF-A0A7R9UTC3-F1
#
_entry.id   AF-A0A7R9UTC3-F1
#
_cell.length_a   1.000
_cell.length_b   1.000
_cell.length_c   1.000
_cell.angle_alpha   90.00
_cell.angle_beta   90.00
_cell.angle_gamma   90.00
#
_symmetry.space_group_name_H-M   'P 1'
#
loop_
_entity.id
_entity.type
_entity.pdbx_description
1 polymer ?
#
loop_
_entity_poly.entity_id
_entity_poly.type
_entity_poly.pdbx_seq_one_letter_code
_entity_poly.pdbx_strand_id
1 'polypeptide(L)'
;MRLPLTMVASLGAWGCIASGYTPPVSDPRLLARRSVFLRPPTRALAWLSASSAPTRLDELILRMRTTTSSQLSKLVAENIKLIDTSFFLRLAELADSTDDRLEKARLSDLADTVARTLRVAVESTDALADAKSAQAQQIIALLADEEGNFATPIHPDRLAAMRARVRDELGSHDENFVTTLPAFL
;
A
#
# COMPACT_ATOMS: atom_id res chain seq x y z
N MET A 1 1.83 3.37 -49.94
CA MET A 1 3.09 3.07 -50.66
C MET A 1 4.20 3.89 -50.00
N ARG A 2 5.05 3.21 -49.23
CA ARG A 2 6.50 3.02 -49.50
C ARG A 2 7.31 4.33 -49.54
N LEU A 3 8.11 4.51 -48.49
CA LEU A 3 9.34 5.33 -48.48
C LEU A 3 10.26 4.92 -49.66
N PRO A 4 11.21 5.79 -50.04
CA PRO A 4 12.57 5.45 -49.68
C PRO A 4 13.42 6.62 -49.17
N LEU A 5 14.42 6.20 -48.38
CA LEU A 5 15.56 6.97 -47.90
C LEU A 5 16.37 7.59 -49.04
N THR A 6 16.96 8.76 -48.79
CA THR A 6 18.37 9.02 -49.13
C THR A 6 19.00 10.01 -48.17
N MET A 7 20.21 9.66 -47.80
CA MET A 7 21.16 10.19 -46.84
C MET A 7 22.06 11.22 -47.52
N VAL A 8 22.28 12.40 -46.94
CA VAL A 8 23.44 13.26 -47.24
C VAL A 8 23.91 13.94 -45.96
N ALA A 9 25.16 13.63 -45.61
CA ALA A 9 25.92 14.23 -44.54
C ALA A 9 26.38 15.66 -44.90
N SER A 10 26.41 16.57 -43.93
CA SER A 10 27.22 17.78 -44.03
C SER A 10 27.82 18.11 -42.67
N LEU A 11 29.14 18.26 -42.70
CA LEU A 11 30.04 18.61 -41.61
C LEU A 11 29.72 20.00 -41.03
N GLY A 12 30.04 20.20 -39.76
CA GLY A 12 30.01 21.50 -39.10
C GLY A 12 30.58 21.43 -37.69
N ALA A 13 31.89 21.19 -37.60
CA ALA A 13 32.64 21.17 -36.35
C ALA A 13 32.71 22.57 -35.71
N TRP A 14 32.32 22.67 -34.45
CA TRP A 14 32.80 23.64 -33.46
C TRP A 14 33.57 22.77 -32.46
N GLY A 15 34.89 22.84 -32.33
CA GLY A 15 35.63 24.04 -31.94
C GLY A 15 35.86 24.05 -30.41
N CYS A 16 36.27 22.94 -29.80
CA CYS A 16 36.72 22.91 -28.39
C CYS A 16 38.23 23.09 -28.33
N ILE A 17 38.64 24.27 -27.85
CA ILE A 17 39.99 24.61 -27.45
C ILE A 17 40.22 24.04 -26.05
N ALA A 18 41.17 23.13 -25.88
CA ALA A 18 41.86 22.93 -24.61
C ALA A 18 43.21 22.25 -24.84
N SER A 19 44.24 23.09 -24.86
CA SER A 19 45.56 22.91 -24.24
C SER A 19 46.09 21.49 -24.10
N GLY A 20 47.22 21.27 -24.78
CA GLY A 20 47.92 20.00 -24.81
C GLY A 20 48.42 19.51 -23.45
N TYR A 21 48.23 18.21 -23.26
CA TYR A 21 49.10 17.36 -22.45
C TYR A 21 49.31 16.06 -23.20
N THR A 22 50.54 15.86 -23.69
CA THR A 22 50.99 14.64 -24.37
C THR A 22 51.22 13.52 -23.35
N PRO A 23 50.59 12.33 -23.47
CA PRO A 23 51.06 11.16 -22.72
C PRO A 23 52.25 10.50 -23.45
N PRO A 24 53.31 10.05 -22.73
CA PRO A 24 54.41 9.35 -23.33
C PRO A 24 54.08 7.87 -23.64
N VAL A 25 54.52 7.45 -24.82
CA VAL A 25 55.00 6.11 -25.25
C VAL A 25 54.27 4.88 -24.70
N SER A 26 53.57 4.21 -25.61
CA SER A 26 52.93 2.90 -25.45
C SER A 26 53.91 1.82 -25.01
N ASP A 27 53.72 1.30 -23.80
CA ASP A 27 54.42 0.12 -23.29
C ASP A 27 53.66 -1.15 -23.74
N PRO A 28 54.24 -2.05 -24.56
CA PRO A 28 53.53 -3.19 -25.14
C PRO A 28 53.26 -4.34 -24.14
N ARG A 29 53.41 -4.11 -22.83
CA ARG A 29 53.23 -5.13 -21.78
C ARG A 29 51.90 -5.06 -21.03
N LEU A 30 50.98 -4.17 -21.43
CA LEU A 30 49.66 -4.01 -20.80
C LEU A 30 48.50 -4.71 -21.54
N LEU A 31 48.79 -5.71 -22.39
CA LEU A 31 47.78 -6.55 -23.04
C LEU A 31 47.55 -7.88 -22.28
N ALA A 32 47.35 -7.80 -20.96
CA ALA A 32 46.99 -8.95 -20.15
C ALA A 32 45.99 -8.59 -19.04
N ARG A 33 44.90 -7.91 -19.40
CA ARG A 33 43.69 -7.89 -18.58
C ARG A 33 42.53 -8.46 -19.39
N ARG A 34 42.36 -9.77 -19.24
CA ARG A 34 41.17 -10.51 -19.66
C ARG A 34 39.94 -9.73 -19.21
N SER A 35 39.09 -9.39 -20.17
CA SER A 35 37.72 -8.98 -19.95
C SER A 35 36.96 -10.12 -19.27
N VAL A 36 37.00 -10.17 -17.94
CA VAL A 36 36.02 -10.92 -17.17
C VAL A 36 34.77 -10.06 -17.16
N PHE A 37 33.91 -10.30 -18.14
CA PHE A 37 32.53 -9.84 -18.14
C PHE A 37 31.84 -10.55 -16.97
N LEU A 38 31.93 -9.98 -15.77
CA LEU A 38 31.19 -10.45 -14.61
C LEU A 38 29.71 -10.13 -14.87
N ARG A 39 29.05 -11.09 -15.51
CA ARG A 39 27.61 -11.25 -15.50
C ARG A 39 27.16 -11.15 -14.03
N PRO A 40 26.24 -10.26 -13.64
CA PRO A 40 25.76 -10.23 -12.27
C PRO A 40 25.18 -11.61 -11.95
N PRO A 41 25.49 -12.21 -10.78
CA PRO A 41 24.89 -13.48 -10.44
C PRO A 41 23.40 -13.25 -10.22
N THR A 42 22.59 -13.67 -11.20
CA THR A 42 21.15 -13.90 -11.05
C THR A 42 20.96 -15.13 -10.17
N ARG A 43 21.36 -15.01 -8.90
CA ARG A 43 21.31 -16.09 -7.90
C ARG A 43 21.06 -15.48 -6.53
N ALA A 44 19.95 -14.77 -6.40
CA ALA A 44 19.49 -14.24 -5.12
C ALA A 44 17.97 -14.31 -4.93
N LEU A 45 17.29 -15.30 -5.53
CA LEU A 45 15.89 -15.64 -5.19
C LEU A 45 15.66 -17.16 -5.06
N ALA A 46 16.71 -17.94 -4.81
CA ALA A 46 16.57 -19.39 -4.63
C ALA A 46 16.18 -19.81 -3.19
N TRP A 47 16.04 -18.87 -2.26
CA TRP A 47 15.71 -19.15 -0.85
C TRP A 47 14.27 -18.79 -0.47
N LEU A 48 13.44 -18.37 -1.45
CA LEU A 48 11.99 -18.21 -1.23
C LEU A 48 11.19 -19.50 -1.49
N SER A 49 11.86 -20.63 -1.73
CA SER A 49 11.20 -21.92 -1.98
C SER A 49 11.61 -22.94 -0.91
N ALA A 50 10.94 -22.86 0.24
CA ALA A 50 10.80 -23.98 1.18
C ALA A 50 9.70 -23.68 2.20
N SER A 51 8.44 -23.67 1.76
CA SER A 51 7.29 -23.90 2.64
C SER A 51 6.34 -24.87 1.96
N SER A 52 6.78 -26.13 1.84
CA SER A 52 5.95 -27.22 1.30
C SER A 52 5.01 -27.85 2.34
N ALA A 53 4.88 -27.25 3.52
CA ALA A 53 3.82 -27.63 4.45
C ALA A 53 2.53 -26.89 4.06
N PRO A 54 1.35 -27.53 4.11
CA PRO A 54 0.09 -26.81 4.02
C PRO A 54 0.08 -25.78 5.14
N THR A 55 0.22 -24.52 4.76
CA THR A 55 0.18 -23.42 5.72
C THR A 55 -1.26 -23.19 6.12
N ARG A 56 -1.50 -22.56 7.26
CA ARG A 56 -2.83 -22.08 7.67
C ARG A 56 -3.51 -21.26 6.56
N LEU A 57 -2.74 -20.63 5.68
CA LEU A 57 -3.20 -19.90 4.50
C LEU A 57 -3.78 -20.82 3.42
N ASP A 58 -3.20 -22.00 3.20
CA ASP A 58 -3.70 -22.97 2.21
C ASP A 58 -5.08 -23.50 2.58
N GLU A 59 -5.29 -23.79 3.87
CA GLU A 59 -6.62 -24.17 4.37
C GLU A 59 -7.63 -23.02 4.21
N LEU A 60 -7.20 -21.78 4.43
CA LEU A 60 -8.05 -20.60 4.24
C LEU A 60 -8.42 -20.44 2.76
N ILE A 61 -7.46 -20.57 1.84
CA ILE A 61 -7.67 -20.49 0.39
C ILE A 61 -8.64 -21.59 -0.06
N LEU A 62 -8.48 -22.82 0.43
CA LEU A 62 -9.41 -23.91 0.13
C LEU A 62 -10.83 -23.61 0.61
N ARG A 63 -11.00 -23.09 1.83
CA ARG A 63 -12.32 -22.71 2.36
C ARG A 63 -12.95 -21.61 1.51
N MET A 64 -12.17 -20.57 1.17
CA MET A 64 -12.63 -19.47 0.33
C MET A 64 -13.06 -19.94 -1.07
N ARG A 65 -12.35 -20.91 -1.67
CA ARG A 65 -12.72 -21.51 -2.97
C ARG A 65 -14.06 -22.25 -2.94
N THR A 66 -14.37 -22.93 -1.83
CA THR A 66 -15.61 -23.71 -1.70
C THR A 66 -16.82 -22.88 -1.28
N THR A 67 -16.62 -21.61 -0.91
CA THR A 67 -17.63 -20.77 -0.27
C THR A 67 -18.37 -19.89 -1.29
N THR A 68 -19.63 -19.59 -1.02
CA THR A 68 -20.45 -18.68 -1.85
C THR A 68 -20.07 -17.21 -1.68
N SER A 69 -20.34 -16.37 -2.69
CA SER A 69 -19.92 -14.96 -2.72
C SER A 69 -20.37 -14.13 -1.50
N SER A 70 -21.52 -14.44 -0.89
CA SER A 70 -22.04 -13.72 0.28
C SER A 70 -21.36 -14.11 1.60
N GLN A 71 -20.87 -15.35 1.68
CA GLN A 71 -20.11 -15.87 2.83
C GLN A 71 -18.62 -15.54 2.69
N LEU A 72 -18.13 -15.33 1.47
CA LEU A 72 -16.75 -14.95 1.20
C LEU A 72 -16.40 -13.61 1.86
N SER A 73 -17.24 -12.59 1.74
CA SER A 73 -16.99 -11.29 2.36
C SER A 73 -16.93 -11.36 3.89
N LYS A 74 -17.76 -12.21 4.50
CA LYS A 74 -17.71 -12.48 5.95
C LYS A 74 -16.42 -13.18 6.35
N LEU A 75 -16.02 -14.23 5.63
CA LEU A 75 -14.76 -14.93 5.87
C LEU A 75 -13.54 -14.01 5.71
N VAL A 76 -13.57 -13.11 4.74
CA VAL A 76 -12.53 -12.09 4.55
C VAL A 76 -12.48 -11.14 5.74
N ALA A 77 -13.63 -10.66 6.21
CA ALA A 77 -13.70 -9.76 7.38
C ALA A 77 -13.19 -10.43 8.67
N GLU A 78 -13.58 -11.69 8.93
CA GLU A 78 -13.12 -12.47 10.10
C GLU A 78 -11.62 -12.75 10.08
N ASN A 79 -11.05 -12.92 8.89
CA ASN A 79 -9.65 -13.29 8.70
C ASN A 79 -8.79 -12.13 8.17
N ILE A 80 -9.26 -10.87 8.27
CA ILE A 80 -8.58 -9.71 7.66
C ILE A 80 -7.12 -9.55 8.12
N LYS A 81 -6.80 -9.98 9.35
CA LYS A 81 -5.42 -9.97 9.89
C LYS A 81 -4.50 -11.00 9.25
N LEU A 82 -5.05 -12.07 8.69
CA LEU A 82 -4.31 -13.15 8.02
C LEU A 82 -4.19 -12.91 6.52
N ILE A 83 -5.01 -12.01 5.96
CA ILE A 83 -5.00 -11.68 4.54
C ILE A 83 -4.02 -10.52 4.34
N ASP A 84 -2.74 -10.89 4.22
CA ASP A 84 -1.61 -10.00 4.02
C ASP A 84 -0.96 -10.24 2.65
N THR A 85 0.21 -9.65 2.42
CA THR A 85 1.00 -9.92 1.20
C THR A 85 1.35 -11.41 1.06
N SER A 86 1.58 -12.12 2.16
CA SER A 86 1.89 -13.55 2.17
C SER A 86 0.75 -14.40 1.62
N PHE A 87 -0.51 -14.04 1.93
CA PHE A 87 -1.70 -14.67 1.34
C PHE A 87 -1.71 -14.59 -0.18
N PHE A 88 -1.48 -13.40 -0.75
CA PHE A 88 -1.47 -13.21 -2.21
C PHE A 88 -0.28 -13.90 -2.88
N LEU A 89 0.89 -13.89 -2.24
CA LEU A 89 2.06 -14.62 -2.73
C LEU A 89 1.80 -16.14 -2.76
N ARG A 90 1.14 -16.67 -1.73
CA ARG A 90 0.79 -18.09 -1.68
C ARG A 90 -0.23 -18.47 -2.75
N LEU A 91 -1.21 -17.60 -2.98
CA LEU A 91 -2.20 -17.81 -4.02
C LEU A 91 -1.57 -17.77 -5.43
N ALA A 92 -0.58 -16.90 -5.65
CA ALA A 92 0.22 -16.90 -6.88
C ALA A 92 1.04 -18.19 -7.05
N GLU A 93 1.68 -18.69 -5.99
CA GLU A 93 2.41 -19.96 -6.02
C GLU A 93 1.49 -21.16 -6.32
N LEU A 94 0.26 -21.16 -5.79
CA LEU A 94 -0.77 -22.16 -6.11
C LEU A 94 -1.23 -22.06 -7.57
N ALA A 95 -1.38 -20.85 -8.10
CA ALA A 95 -1.72 -20.65 -9.51
C ALA A 95 -0.59 -21.10 -10.44
N ASP A 96 0.68 -20.87 -10.07
CA ASP A 96 1.84 -21.32 -10.85
C ASP A 96 2.01 -22.84 -10.84
N SER A 97 1.80 -23.48 -9.69
CA SER A 97 1.93 -24.94 -9.52
C SER A 97 0.75 -25.76 -10.07
N THR A 98 -0.39 -25.12 -10.36
CA THR A 98 -1.54 -25.79 -10.98
C THR A 98 -1.36 -25.89 -12.49
N ASP A 99 -1.59 -27.04 -13.12
CA ASP A 99 -1.46 -27.19 -14.59
C ASP A 99 -2.77 -26.88 -15.35
N ASP A 100 -3.92 -26.92 -14.66
CA ASP A 100 -5.22 -26.63 -15.26
C ASP A 100 -5.46 -25.12 -15.43
N ARG A 101 -5.65 -24.69 -16.68
CA ARG A 101 -5.92 -23.29 -17.04
C ARG A 101 -7.21 -22.76 -16.42
N LEU A 102 -8.24 -23.59 -16.27
CA LEU A 102 -9.51 -23.16 -15.68
C LEU A 102 -9.33 -22.89 -14.18
N GLU A 103 -8.54 -23.72 -13.51
CA GLU A 103 -8.28 -23.54 -12.09
C GLU A 103 -7.36 -22.35 -11.80
N LYS A 104 -6.38 -22.07 -12.67
CA LYS A 104 -5.61 -20.82 -12.61
C LYS A 104 -6.50 -19.58 -12.71
N ALA A 105 -7.47 -19.58 -13.63
CA ALA A 105 -8.41 -18.48 -13.79
C ALA A 105 -9.25 -18.27 -12.52
N ARG A 106 -9.76 -19.36 -11.92
CA ARG A 106 -10.52 -19.29 -10.66
C ARG A 106 -9.70 -18.74 -9.49
N LEU A 107 -8.44 -19.12 -9.38
CA LEU A 107 -7.54 -18.57 -8.36
C LEU A 107 -7.31 -17.07 -8.57
N SER A 108 -7.09 -16.64 -9.82
CA SER A 108 -6.97 -15.21 -10.16
C SER A 108 -8.24 -14.44 -9.80
N ASP A 109 -9.41 -14.96 -10.19
CA ASP A 109 -10.70 -14.32 -9.90
C ASP A 109 -10.97 -14.20 -8.39
N LEU A 110 -10.55 -15.22 -7.62
CA LEU A 110 -10.62 -15.19 -6.17
C LEU A 110 -9.74 -14.08 -5.60
N ALA A 111 -8.51 -13.94 -6.08
CA ALA A 111 -7.59 -12.89 -5.65
C ALA A 111 -8.18 -11.49 -5.88
N ASP A 112 -8.72 -11.26 -7.08
CA ASP A 112 -9.34 -9.99 -7.46
C ASP A 112 -10.57 -9.68 -6.62
N THR A 113 -11.34 -10.70 -6.27
CA THR A 113 -12.53 -10.55 -5.42
C THR A 113 -12.16 -10.22 -3.97
N VAL A 114 -11.15 -10.90 -3.42
CA VAL A 114 -10.62 -10.61 -2.08
C VAL A 114 -10.03 -9.19 -2.04
N ALA A 115 -9.23 -8.81 -3.03
CA ALA A 115 -8.64 -7.48 -3.11
C ALA A 115 -9.69 -6.36 -3.19
N ARG A 116 -10.73 -6.54 -4.01
CA ARG A 116 -11.86 -5.58 -4.08
C ARG A 116 -12.59 -5.46 -2.75
N THR A 117 -12.84 -6.57 -2.07
CA THR A 117 -13.53 -6.57 -0.77
C THR A 117 -12.71 -5.86 0.29
N LEU A 118 -11.40 -6.08 0.34
CA LEU A 118 -10.49 -5.37 1.25
C LEU A 118 -10.48 -3.87 0.97
N ARG A 119 -10.43 -3.48 -0.31
CA ARG A 119 -10.47 -2.07 -0.69
C ARG A 119 -11.73 -1.38 -0.18
N VAL A 120 -12.90 -2.00 -0.40
CA VAL A 120 -14.18 -1.47 0.08
C VAL A 120 -14.19 -1.36 1.62
N ALA A 121 -13.63 -2.34 2.32
CA ALA A 121 -13.54 -2.31 3.78
C ALA A 121 -12.65 -1.15 4.28
N VAL A 122 -11.50 -0.92 3.65
CA VAL A 122 -10.61 0.21 3.97
C VAL A 122 -11.30 1.53 3.67
N GLU A 123 -11.86 1.70 2.47
CA GLU A 123 -12.58 2.93 2.08
C GLU A 123 -13.75 3.23 3.03
N SER A 124 -14.48 2.20 3.47
CA SER A 124 -15.55 2.36 4.45
C SER A 124 -15.04 2.77 5.83
N THR A 125 -13.86 2.30 6.22
CA THR A 125 -13.25 2.62 7.51
C THR A 125 -12.74 4.05 7.52
N ASP A 126 -12.13 4.50 6.42
CA ASP A 126 -11.70 5.88 6.23
C ASP A 126 -12.91 6.83 6.26
N ALA A 127 -13.98 6.49 5.55
CA ALA A 127 -15.22 7.28 5.59
C ALA A 127 -15.84 7.36 6.99
N LEU A 128 -15.79 6.26 7.78
CA LEU A 128 -16.23 6.27 9.17
C LEU A 128 -15.32 7.11 10.07
N ALA A 129 -14.01 7.09 9.84
CA ALA A 129 -13.05 7.91 10.58
C ALA A 129 -13.29 9.41 10.30
N ASP A 130 -13.49 9.78 9.04
CA ASP A 130 -13.81 11.15 8.63
C ASP A 130 -15.14 11.62 9.23
N ALA A 131 -16.17 10.78 9.18
CA ALA A 131 -17.48 11.09 9.78
C ALA A 131 -17.38 11.31 11.30
N LYS A 132 -16.63 10.47 12.02
CA LYS A 132 -16.39 10.63 13.46
C LYS A 132 -15.58 11.87 13.78
N SER A 133 -14.58 12.20 12.95
CA SER A 133 -13.79 13.42 13.09
C SER A 133 -14.67 14.67 12.91
N ALA A 134 -15.53 14.68 11.90
CA ALA A 134 -16.49 15.76 11.68
C ALA A 134 -17.47 15.91 12.85
N GLN A 135 -17.97 14.80 13.42
CA GLN A 135 -18.80 14.83 14.63
C GLN A 135 -18.04 15.42 15.83
N ALA A 136 -16.80 15.01 16.05
CA ALA A 136 -15.97 15.56 17.12
C ALA A 136 -15.73 17.07 16.95
N GLN A 137 -15.48 17.53 15.72
CA GLN A 137 -15.34 18.96 15.42
C GLN A 137 -16.62 19.74 15.71
N GLN A 138 -17.80 19.19 15.37
CA GLN A 138 -19.09 19.82 15.69
C GLN A 138 -19.31 19.95 17.19
N ILE A 139 -18.92 18.93 17.97
CA ILE A 139 -19.04 18.96 19.43
C ILE A 139 -18.08 19.99 20.03
N ILE A 140 -16.83 20.04 19.57
CA ILE A 140 -15.83 21.00 20.04
C ILE A 140 -16.23 22.43 19.66
N ALA A 141 -16.87 22.64 18.51
CA ALA A 141 -17.37 23.95 18.10
C ALA A 141 -18.41 24.53 19.07
N LEU A 142 -19.12 23.70 19.86
CA LEU A 142 -20.04 24.18 20.92
C LEU A 142 -19.31 24.90 22.06
N LEU A 143 -18.01 24.65 22.23
CA LEU A 143 -17.19 25.31 23.24
C LEU A 143 -16.63 26.64 22.75
N ALA A 144 -16.45 26.80 21.43
CA ALA A 144 -15.94 28.01 20.83
C ALA A 144 -16.95 29.18 20.94
N ASP A 145 -16.45 30.41 20.95
CA ASP A 145 -17.28 31.60 20.76
C ASP A 145 -17.63 31.85 19.28
N GLU A 146 -18.38 32.92 19.01
CA GLU A 146 -18.81 33.30 17.65
C GLU A 146 -17.64 33.59 16.70
N GLU A 147 -16.45 33.84 17.26
CA GLU A 147 -15.21 34.13 16.55
C GLU A 147 -14.32 32.89 16.40
N GLY A 148 -14.72 31.75 16.97
CA GLY A 148 -13.97 30.49 16.94
C GLY A 148 -12.89 30.39 18.03
N ASN A 149 -12.87 31.31 18.99
CA ASN A 149 -11.91 31.29 20.09
C ASN A 149 -12.43 30.47 21.27
N PHE A 150 -11.49 29.82 21.97
CA PHE A 150 -11.76 29.11 23.20
C PHE A 150 -11.39 30.01 24.38
N ALA A 151 -12.41 30.57 25.04
CA ALA A 151 -12.20 31.31 26.27
C ALA A 151 -11.99 30.32 27.43
N THR A 152 -10.83 30.38 28.06
CA THR A 152 -10.56 29.73 29.35
C THR A 152 -10.65 30.77 30.47
N PRO A 153 -11.47 30.55 31.52
CA PRO A 153 -12.26 29.34 31.81
C PRO A 153 -13.49 29.22 30.89
N ILE A 154 -13.80 27.98 30.46
CA ILE A 154 -14.98 27.70 29.64
C ILE A 154 -16.25 28.00 30.44
N HIS A 155 -17.19 28.70 29.82
CA HIS A 155 -18.47 29.02 30.44
C HIS A 155 -19.25 27.74 30.80
N PRO A 156 -19.78 27.60 32.02
CA PRO A 156 -20.41 26.37 32.50
C PRO A 156 -21.60 25.92 31.62
N ASP A 157 -22.33 26.87 31.03
CA ASP A 157 -23.46 26.56 30.14
C ASP A 157 -23.02 25.88 28.83
N ARG A 158 -21.89 26.31 28.25
CA ARG A 158 -21.33 25.69 27.04
C ARG A 158 -20.78 24.29 27.34
N LEU A 159 -20.17 24.13 28.51
CA LEU A 159 -19.73 22.84 29.01
C LEU A 159 -20.90 21.88 29.23
N ALA A 160 -22.02 22.36 29.76
CA ALA A 160 -23.26 21.59 29.94
C ALA A 160 -23.88 21.18 28.59
N ALA A 161 -23.92 22.11 27.63
CA ALA A 161 -24.42 21.86 26.28
C ALA A 161 -23.57 20.82 25.53
N MET A 162 -22.24 20.93 25.58
CA MET A 162 -21.32 19.93 25.01
C MET A 162 -21.55 18.56 25.65
N ARG A 163 -21.63 18.47 26.99
CA ARG A 163 -21.88 17.21 27.69
C ARG A 163 -23.22 16.59 27.34
N ALA A 164 -24.26 17.40 27.13
CA ALA A 164 -25.55 16.90 26.65
C ALA A 164 -25.44 16.34 25.23
N ARG A 165 -24.76 17.05 24.32
CA ARG A 165 -24.57 16.61 22.93
C ARG A 165 -23.77 15.31 22.84
N VAL A 166 -22.69 15.18 23.63
CA VAL A 166 -21.91 13.95 23.72
C VAL A 166 -22.76 12.78 24.20
N ARG A 167 -23.63 12.98 25.20
CA ARG A 167 -24.51 11.90 25.68
C ARG A 167 -25.55 11.46 24.64
N ASP A 168 -26.12 12.41 23.89
CA ASP A 168 -27.15 12.13 22.89
C ASP A 168 -26.56 11.49 21.62
N GLU A 169 -25.42 11.98 21.11
CA GLU A 169 -24.86 11.53 19.83
C GLU A 169 -23.90 10.35 19.97
N LEU A 170 -23.15 10.26 21.07
CA LEU A 170 -22.16 9.19 21.28
C LEU A 170 -22.64 8.05 22.17
N GLY A 171 -23.91 8.03 22.61
CA GLY A 171 -24.59 6.90 23.25
C GLY A 171 -23.68 5.88 23.98
N SER A 172 -23.39 6.12 25.26
CA SER A 172 -22.57 5.23 26.12
C SER A 172 -21.13 4.92 25.65
N HIS A 173 -20.61 5.58 24.61
CA HIS A 173 -19.20 5.40 24.27
C HIS A 173 -18.30 6.00 25.35
N ASP A 174 -17.56 5.08 25.97
CA ASP A 174 -16.39 5.22 26.85
C ASP A 174 -16.35 6.51 27.68
N GLU A 175 -16.61 6.38 28.98
CA GLU A 175 -16.25 7.43 29.94
C GLU A 175 -14.78 7.86 29.79
N ASN A 176 -13.92 7.04 29.18
CA ASN A 176 -12.57 7.39 28.76
C ASN A 176 -12.49 8.60 27.80
N PHE A 177 -13.44 8.80 26.88
CA PHE A 177 -13.45 9.99 26.01
C PHE A 177 -13.77 11.25 26.83
N VAL A 178 -14.78 11.19 27.71
CA VAL A 178 -15.22 12.32 28.54
C VAL A 178 -14.20 12.66 29.64
N THR A 179 -13.48 11.67 30.16
CA THR A 179 -12.40 11.85 31.17
C THR A 179 -11.09 12.37 30.58
N THR A 180 -10.88 12.26 29.27
CA THR A 180 -9.72 12.88 28.62
C THR A 180 -9.89 14.39 28.45
N LEU A 181 -11.13 14.88 28.29
CA LEU A 181 -11.41 16.31 28.15
C LEU A 181 -10.99 17.19 29.34
N PRO A 182 -11.19 16.81 30.62
CA PRO A 182 -10.69 17.59 31.75
C PRO A 182 -9.17 17.52 31.92
N ALA A 183 -8.45 16.63 31.23
CA ALA A 183 -6.98 16.63 31.25
C ALA A 183 -6.37 17.75 30.38
N PHE A 184 -7.17 18.35 29.50
CA PHE A 184 -6.79 19.44 28.60
C PHE A 184 -7.43 20.79 28.95
N LEU A 185 -8.15 20.87 30.08
CA LEU A 185 -8.74 22.09 30.64
C LEU A 185 -8.11 22.41 32.00
#